data_AF-A0A972BN57-F1
#
_entry.id   AF-A0A972BN57-F1
#
_cell.length_a   1.000
_cell.length_b   1.000
_cell.length_c   1.000
_cell.angle_alpha   90.00
_cell.angle_beta   90.00
_cell.angle_gamma   90.00
#
_symmetry.space_group_name_H-M   'P 1'
#
loop_
_entity.id
_entity.type
_entity.pdbx_description
1 polymer ?
#
loop_
_entity_poly.entity_id
_entity_poly.type
_entity_poly.pdbx_seq_one_letter_code
_entity_poly.pdbx_strand_id
1 'polypeptide(L)'
;MSTKQDEFIEIYSYFTKIDPGKIREYLKLNSIETLIEHPQSIHSSQNQLDNINKLNELTNIYDRLAHYKKYQFNNPSEMVKFFSTQYENKFAKESFLVAFLDDENKLLGVDKIFEGTLSSSVVHPRDIMKKAIQYKSSKIVLSHNHPSGDDITPSEEDVVVTGRLFGAGIILGVEVLDHIIVGRRDQYYSFAESGRLFPENIIRETSSTTHNKIYSKDLEKAVELLSKFLKIPKMRLKETFKEVDINEFNSRPEKYIDSPDQLEKMYMLKSLSLIYHNSSIYQSQARENLSSPQSVSEYIGEKYKSEINIDIVLYLNSKNEVISGEILTDNHFGEKETQRIISKAILYDSASILISSKDKKHQPNERAREMQKLSEKCKVIGIPLLDNLNITGGQFKSYRQMDILEEKKDYVSGKDLEEESEMEP
;
A
#
# COMPACT_ATOMS: atom_id res chain seq x y z
N MET A 1 -22.35 5.16 -12.76
CA MET A 1 -21.40 5.93 -11.93
C MET A 1 -22.07 6.70 -10.78
N SER A 2 -23.37 7.04 -10.82
CA SER A 2 -24.01 7.80 -9.71
C SER A 2 -24.41 6.98 -8.48
N THR A 3 -24.62 5.66 -8.57
CA THR A 3 -25.23 4.89 -7.46
C THR A 3 -24.33 4.64 -6.24
N LYS A 4 -23.06 4.28 -6.42
CA LYS A 4 -22.15 3.97 -5.29
C LYS A 4 -21.70 5.22 -4.51
N GLN A 5 -21.55 6.34 -5.20
CA GLN A 5 -21.19 7.62 -4.56
C GLN A 5 -22.38 8.19 -3.80
N ASP A 6 -23.60 8.09 -4.34
CA ASP A 6 -24.82 8.48 -3.62
C ASP A 6 -25.06 7.54 -2.42
N GLU A 7 -24.85 6.22 -2.57
CA GLU A 7 -24.89 5.25 -1.46
C GLU A 7 -23.87 5.60 -0.37
N PHE A 8 -22.62 5.96 -0.74
CA PHE A 8 -21.64 6.46 0.22
C PHE A 8 -22.13 7.70 0.95
N ILE A 9 -22.64 8.70 0.22
CA ILE A 9 -23.09 9.97 0.79
C ILE A 9 -24.19 9.73 1.81
N GLU A 10 -25.17 8.87 1.48
CA GLU A 10 -26.27 8.52 2.37
C GLU A 10 -25.77 7.81 3.63
N ILE A 11 -24.94 6.77 3.48
CA ILE A 11 -24.43 6.01 4.62
C ILE A 11 -23.49 6.85 5.50
N TYR A 12 -22.58 7.59 4.88
CA TYR A 12 -21.62 8.44 5.58
C TYR A 12 -22.34 9.58 6.32
N SER A 13 -23.30 10.24 5.68
CA SER A 13 -24.18 11.23 6.31
C SER A 13 -24.92 10.64 7.52
N TYR A 14 -25.47 9.43 7.37
CA TYR A 14 -26.22 8.76 8.42
C TYR A 14 -25.40 8.54 9.70
N PHE A 15 -24.17 8.04 9.59
CA PHE A 15 -23.34 7.73 10.76
C PHE A 15 -22.57 8.94 11.31
N THR A 16 -22.12 9.85 10.45
CA THR A 16 -21.35 11.03 10.87
C THR A 16 -22.21 12.20 11.30
N LYS A 17 -23.48 12.21 10.88
CA LYS A 17 -24.44 13.32 11.03
C LYS A 17 -24.00 14.59 10.28
N ILE A 18 -23.21 14.45 9.22
CA ILE A 18 -22.88 15.53 8.30
C ILE A 18 -23.99 15.62 7.25
N ASP A 19 -24.37 16.85 6.89
CA ASP A 19 -25.34 17.09 5.83
C ASP A 19 -24.91 16.42 4.51
N PRO A 20 -25.79 15.64 3.85
CA PRO A 20 -25.44 14.93 2.62
C PRO A 20 -25.15 15.88 1.45
N GLY A 21 -25.78 17.07 1.42
CA GLY A 21 -25.48 18.10 0.43
C GLY A 21 -24.06 18.62 0.56
N LYS A 22 -23.59 18.82 1.79
CA LYS A 22 -22.20 19.20 2.10
C LYS A 22 -21.20 18.13 1.68
N ILE A 23 -21.48 16.84 1.93
CA ILE A 23 -20.64 15.73 1.48
C ILE A 23 -20.61 15.68 -0.05
N ARG A 24 -21.76 15.81 -0.70
CA ARG A 24 -21.86 15.81 -2.16
C ARG A 24 -21.07 16.96 -2.78
N GLU A 25 -21.13 18.16 -2.20
CA GLU A 25 -20.37 19.32 -2.65
C GLU A 25 -18.85 19.11 -2.49
N TYR A 26 -18.41 18.60 -1.33
CA TYR A 26 -17.02 18.25 -1.08
C TYR A 26 -16.48 17.23 -2.09
N LEU A 27 -17.26 16.18 -2.38
CA LEU A 27 -16.88 15.11 -3.30
C LEU A 27 -16.92 15.50 -4.79
N LYS A 28 -17.36 16.72 -5.14
CA LYS A 28 -17.16 17.25 -6.51
C LYS A 28 -15.69 17.55 -6.79
N LEU A 29 -14.95 17.92 -5.74
CA LEU A 29 -13.56 18.38 -5.84
C LEU A 29 -12.55 17.42 -5.20
N ASN A 30 -13.00 16.52 -4.33
CA ASN A 30 -12.14 15.65 -3.54
C ASN A 30 -12.61 14.19 -3.62
N SER A 31 -11.71 13.25 -3.34
CA SER A 31 -12.05 11.83 -3.29
C SER A 31 -12.69 11.43 -1.95
N ILE A 32 -13.29 10.24 -1.93
CA ILE A 32 -13.79 9.61 -0.69
C ILE A 32 -12.61 9.35 0.26
N GLU A 33 -11.46 8.92 -0.26
CA GLU A 33 -10.21 8.71 0.48
C GLU A 33 -9.79 9.98 1.21
N THR A 34 -9.76 11.11 0.49
CA THR A 34 -9.35 12.39 1.07
C THR A 34 -10.27 12.80 2.22
N LEU A 35 -11.58 12.48 2.12
CA LEU A 35 -12.53 12.75 3.21
C LEU A 35 -12.29 11.86 4.44
N ILE A 36 -11.83 10.62 4.23
CA ILE A 36 -11.55 9.65 5.28
C ILE A 36 -10.22 9.97 5.97
N GLU A 37 -9.18 10.31 5.20
CA GLU A 37 -7.84 10.62 5.69
C GLU A 37 -7.75 12.01 6.34
N HIS A 38 -8.54 12.97 5.85
CA HIS A 38 -8.53 14.35 6.31
C HIS A 38 -9.93 14.86 6.65
N PRO A 39 -10.63 14.24 7.62
CA PRO A 39 -12.04 14.54 7.91
C PRO A 39 -12.31 15.98 8.37
N GLN A 40 -11.29 16.71 8.79
CA GLN A 40 -11.35 18.14 9.07
C GLN A 40 -11.59 19.02 7.83
N SER A 41 -11.28 18.53 6.62
CA SER A 41 -11.37 19.29 5.36
C SER A 41 -12.81 19.63 4.96
N ILE A 42 -13.80 18.89 5.48
CA ILE A 42 -15.23 19.15 5.25
C ILE A 42 -15.84 20.10 6.28
N HIS A 43 -15.03 20.79 7.09
CA HIS A 43 -15.48 21.76 8.10
C HIS A 43 -16.54 21.20 9.07
N SER A 44 -16.26 20.04 9.67
CA SER A 44 -17.14 19.36 10.63
C SER A 44 -17.04 19.95 12.05
N SER A 45 -18.14 19.90 12.81
CA SER A 45 -18.12 20.16 14.26
C SER A 45 -17.34 19.08 15.02
N GLN A 46 -16.92 19.36 16.26
CA GLN A 46 -16.18 18.38 17.07
C GLN A 46 -16.94 17.06 17.25
N ASN A 47 -18.27 17.11 17.45
CA ASN A 47 -19.11 15.91 17.55
C ASN A 47 -19.17 15.11 16.24
N GLN A 48 -19.14 15.77 15.09
CA GLN A 48 -19.10 15.12 13.79
C GLN A 48 -17.72 14.49 13.54
N LEU A 49 -16.63 15.19 13.85
CA LEU A 49 -15.26 14.63 13.79
C LEU A 49 -15.12 13.39 14.67
N ASP A 50 -15.66 13.44 15.88
CA ASP A 50 -15.72 12.32 16.80
C ASP A 50 -16.50 11.11 16.27
N ASN A 51 -17.53 11.34 15.45
CA ASN A 51 -18.29 10.26 14.80
C ASN A 51 -17.56 9.70 13.59
N ILE A 52 -16.90 10.56 12.80
CA ILE A 52 -16.05 10.14 11.68
C ILE A 52 -14.91 9.25 12.19
N ASN A 53 -14.20 9.68 13.23
CA ASN A 53 -13.09 8.90 13.80
C ASN A 53 -13.56 7.52 14.29
N LYS A 54 -14.73 7.45 14.92
CA LYS A 54 -15.33 6.17 15.37
C LYS A 54 -15.75 5.28 14.21
N LEU A 55 -16.26 5.88 13.14
CA LEU A 55 -16.69 5.15 11.93
C LEU A 55 -15.48 4.60 11.19
N ASN A 56 -14.45 5.43 10.96
CA ASN A 56 -13.19 5.03 10.35
C ASN A 56 -12.48 3.95 11.18
N GLU A 57 -12.52 4.08 12.51
CA GLU A 57 -11.95 3.07 13.40
C GLU A 57 -12.71 1.74 13.31
N LEU A 58 -14.05 1.76 13.28
CA LEU A 58 -14.84 0.55 13.13
C LEU A 58 -14.57 -0.13 11.78
N THR A 59 -14.51 0.63 10.68
CA THR A 59 -14.16 0.08 9.36
C THR A 59 -12.77 -0.56 9.41
N ASN A 60 -11.77 0.14 9.96
CA ASN A 60 -10.42 -0.40 10.10
C ASN A 60 -10.35 -1.65 10.99
N ILE A 61 -11.16 -1.72 12.06
CA ILE A 61 -11.27 -2.89 12.93
C ILE A 61 -11.91 -4.03 12.16
N TYR A 62 -12.99 -3.76 11.42
CA TYR A 62 -13.60 -4.74 10.56
C TYR A 62 -12.64 -5.26 9.52
N ASP A 63 -11.76 -4.44 8.96
CA ASP A 63 -10.76 -4.92 8.01
C ASP A 63 -9.74 -5.81 8.71
N ARG A 64 -9.21 -5.40 9.87
CA ARG A 64 -8.29 -6.23 10.65
C ARG A 64 -8.90 -7.56 11.07
N LEU A 65 -10.19 -7.57 11.36
CA LEU A 65 -10.89 -8.77 11.79
C LEU A 65 -11.45 -9.59 10.61
N ALA A 66 -11.83 -8.98 9.49
CA ALA A 66 -12.26 -9.59 8.21
C ALA A 66 -11.20 -10.51 7.61
N HIS A 67 -9.93 -10.19 7.84
CA HIS A 67 -8.80 -10.97 7.38
C HIS A 67 -8.35 -12.03 8.39
N TYR A 68 -9.15 -12.31 9.42
CA TYR A 68 -8.90 -13.42 10.35
C TYR A 68 -9.69 -14.66 9.91
N LYS A 69 -9.05 -15.66 9.24
CA LYS A 69 -9.39 -17.08 9.48
C LYS A 69 -8.48 -18.18 8.89
N LYS A 70 -8.37 -19.22 9.75
CA LYS A 70 -8.20 -20.68 9.58
C LYS A 70 -6.83 -21.27 9.24
N TYR A 71 -6.01 -20.64 8.40
CA TYR A 71 -4.70 -21.20 8.06
C TYR A 71 -3.58 -20.38 8.71
N GLN A 72 -2.86 -21.03 9.62
CA GLN A 72 -1.56 -20.56 10.11
C GLN A 72 -0.52 -21.48 9.50
N PHE A 73 0.37 -20.96 8.67
CA PHE A 73 1.39 -21.76 8.02
C PHE A 73 2.59 -21.92 8.95
N ASN A 74 2.75 -23.12 9.49
CA ASN A 74 3.87 -23.44 10.38
C ASN A 74 5.01 -24.18 9.65
N ASN A 75 4.76 -24.66 8.44
CA ASN A 75 5.75 -25.36 7.61
C ASN A 75 5.39 -25.25 6.10
N PRO A 76 6.37 -25.44 5.20
CA PRO A 76 6.14 -25.41 3.75
C PRO A 76 5.10 -26.42 3.26
N SER A 77 5.03 -27.60 3.86
CA SER A 77 4.07 -28.65 3.44
C SER A 77 2.61 -28.21 3.61
N GLU A 78 2.28 -27.44 4.65
CA GLU A 78 0.96 -26.83 4.82
C GLU A 78 0.66 -25.79 3.75
N MET A 79 1.65 -24.99 3.36
CA MET A 79 1.52 -24.00 2.28
C MET A 79 1.28 -24.69 0.94
N VAL A 80 2.06 -25.73 0.62
CA VAL A 80 1.91 -26.53 -0.60
C VAL A 80 0.54 -27.16 -0.68
N LYS A 81 0.07 -27.78 0.42
CA LYS A 81 -1.25 -28.40 0.48
C LYS A 81 -2.35 -27.36 0.29
N PHE A 82 -2.19 -26.20 0.89
CA PHE A 82 -3.10 -25.08 0.72
C PHE A 82 -3.15 -24.61 -0.74
N PHE A 83 -2.02 -24.22 -1.34
CA PHE A 83 -1.99 -23.77 -2.74
C PHE A 83 -2.49 -24.84 -3.71
N SER A 84 -2.16 -26.10 -3.45
CA SER A 84 -2.71 -27.25 -4.17
C SER A 84 -4.24 -27.37 -4.09
N THR A 85 -4.94 -26.63 -3.25
CA THR A 85 -6.41 -26.60 -3.25
C THR A 85 -6.98 -25.34 -3.91
N GLN A 86 -6.15 -24.31 -4.14
CA GLN A 86 -6.58 -23.00 -4.65
C GLN A 86 -6.58 -22.88 -6.19
N TYR A 87 -5.84 -23.75 -6.88
CA TYR A 87 -5.84 -23.75 -8.34
C TYR A 87 -7.12 -24.41 -8.91
N GLU A 88 -7.97 -23.61 -9.55
CA GLU A 88 -9.07 -24.11 -10.39
C GLU A 88 -8.51 -24.66 -11.71
N ASN A 89 -8.86 -25.90 -12.08
CA ASN A 89 -8.35 -26.54 -13.33
C ASN A 89 -6.82 -26.43 -13.50
N LYS A 90 -6.07 -26.77 -12.43
CA LYS A 90 -4.62 -26.61 -12.20
C LYS A 90 -3.62 -26.71 -13.36
N PHE A 91 -3.97 -27.34 -14.47
CA PHE A 91 -3.03 -27.64 -15.56
C PHE A 91 -3.57 -27.23 -16.93
N ALA A 92 -4.72 -26.55 -16.97
CA ALA A 92 -5.27 -26.03 -18.22
C ALA A 92 -4.55 -24.74 -18.66
N LYS A 93 -4.13 -23.91 -17.70
CA LYS A 93 -3.39 -22.65 -17.90
C LYS A 93 -2.43 -22.44 -16.73
N GLU A 94 -1.40 -21.65 -16.96
CA GLU A 94 -0.48 -21.22 -15.91
C GLU A 94 -1.14 -20.09 -15.11
N SER A 95 -1.04 -20.17 -13.79
CA SER A 95 -1.60 -19.18 -12.87
C SER A 95 -0.59 -18.82 -11.81
N PHE A 96 -0.54 -17.54 -11.44
CA PHE A 96 0.29 -17.04 -10.36
C PHE A 96 -0.60 -16.56 -9.22
N LEU A 97 -0.44 -17.14 -8.04
CA LEU A 97 -1.19 -16.84 -6.83
C LEU A 97 -0.26 -16.26 -5.77
N VAL A 98 -0.80 -15.40 -4.92
CA VAL A 98 -0.09 -14.87 -3.75
C VAL A 98 -0.97 -15.01 -2.53
N ALA A 99 -0.43 -15.62 -1.48
CA ALA A 99 -1.02 -15.61 -0.16
C ALA A 99 -0.41 -14.47 0.66
N PHE A 100 -1.27 -13.68 1.31
CA PHE A 100 -0.90 -12.56 2.17
C PHE A 100 -1.06 -13.00 3.62
N LEU A 101 -0.01 -12.82 4.43
CA LEU A 101 0.06 -13.29 5.80
C LEU A 101 0.41 -12.17 6.80
N ASP A 102 0.00 -12.38 8.05
CA ASP A 102 0.48 -11.59 9.19
C ASP A 102 1.81 -12.11 9.77
N ASP A 103 2.30 -11.45 10.82
CA ASP A 103 3.57 -11.76 11.48
C ASP A 103 3.62 -13.18 12.07
N GLU A 104 2.45 -13.73 12.39
CA GLU A 104 2.26 -15.07 12.95
C GLU A 104 2.00 -16.12 11.86
N ASN A 105 2.22 -15.78 10.58
CA ASN A 105 1.98 -16.59 9.40
C ASN A 105 0.49 -16.96 9.20
N LYS A 106 -0.43 -16.16 9.74
CA LYS A 106 -1.87 -16.38 9.53
C LYS A 106 -2.29 -15.77 8.21
N LEU A 107 -3.08 -16.54 7.45
CA LEU A 107 -3.59 -16.13 6.15
C LEU A 107 -4.59 -14.98 6.29
N LEU A 108 -4.25 -13.85 5.67
CA LEU A 108 -5.09 -12.67 5.51
C LEU A 108 -5.96 -12.78 4.26
N GLY A 109 -5.39 -13.27 3.15
CA GLY A 109 -6.10 -13.45 1.89
C GLY A 109 -5.24 -14.12 0.82
N VAL A 110 -5.88 -14.51 -0.28
CA VAL A 110 -5.20 -15.05 -1.46
C VAL A 110 -5.76 -14.39 -2.70
N ASP A 111 -4.85 -13.95 -3.58
CA ASP A 111 -5.22 -13.46 -4.89
C ASP A 111 -4.56 -14.26 -6.00
N LYS A 112 -5.34 -14.49 -7.07
CA LYS A 112 -4.82 -14.86 -8.38
C LYS A 112 -4.33 -13.58 -9.07
N ILE A 113 -3.02 -13.46 -9.27
CA ILE A 113 -2.36 -12.31 -9.90
C ILE A 113 -2.39 -12.44 -11.42
N PHE A 114 -2.24 -13.67 -11.93
CA PHE A 114 -2.19 -13.94 -13.36
C PHE A 114 -2.80 -15.29 -13.71
N GLU A 115 -3.34 -15.40 -14.94
CA GLU A 115 -3.80 -16.63 -15.57
C GLU A 115 -3.55 -16.56 -17.10
N GLY A 116 -2.68 -17.42 -17.65
CA GLY A 116 -2.28 -17.37 -19.06
C GLY A 116 -1.00 -18.18 -19.36
N THR A 117 -0.11 -17.66 -20.19
CA THR A 117 1.28 -18.14 -20.35
C THR A 117 2.18 -17.13 -19.62
N LEU A 118 2.92 -17.56 -18.60
CA LEU A 118 3.73 -16.65 -17.78
C LEU A 118 4.90 -16.14 -18.63
N SER A 119 4.82 -14.88 -19.02
CA SER A 119 5.99 -14.14 -19.48
C SER A 119 6.43 -13.19 -18.37
N SER A 120 7.73 -12.90 -18.31
CA SER A 120 8.35 -12.00 -17.32
C SER A 120 7.76 -10.57 -17.29
N SER A 121 6.91 -10.23 -18.26
CA SER A 121 6.19 -8.95 -18.36
C SER A 121 4.87 -8.90 -17.58
N VAL A 122 4.37 -10.02 -17.04
CA VAL A 122 2.98 -10.07 -16.51
C VAL A 122 2.89 -9.98 -14.98
N VAL A 123 3.92 -10.39 -14.25
CA VAL A 123 3.93 -10.33 -12.78
C VAL A 123 4.88 -9.22 -12.32
N HIS A 124 4.33 -8.06 -11.98
CA HIS A 124 5.12 -6.89 -11.59
C HIS A 124 5.16 -6.72 -10.06
N PRO A 125 6.33 -6.47 -9.44
CA PRO A 125 6.44 -6.32 -7.98
C PRO A 125 5.47 -5.30 -7.38
N ARG A 126 5.32 -4.13 -8.01
CA ARG A 126 4.36 -3.10 -7.57
C ARG A 126 2.92 -3.60 -7.41
N ASP A 127 2.46 -4.51 -8.28
CA ASP A 127 1.06 -4.95 -8.27
C ASP A 127 0.80 -5.92 -7.11
N ILE A 128 1.76 -6.81 -6.84
CA ILE A 128 1.73 -7.71 -5.68
C ILE A 128 1.90 -6.93 -4.37
N MET A 129 2.83 -5.98 -4.35
CA MET A 129 3.11 -5.18 -3.17
C MET A 129 1.95 -4.22 -2.84
N LYS A 130 1.25 -3.70 -3.84
CA LYS A 130 0.01 -2.93 -3.62
C LYS A 130 -1.00 -3.76 -2.84
N LYS A 131 -1.22 -5.01 -3.28
CA LYS A 131 -2.10 -5.94 -2.58
C LYS A 131 -1.59 -6.26 -1.18
N ALA A 132 -0.29 -6.49 -1.00
CA ALA A 132 0.29 -6.71 0.33
C ALA A 132 0.01 -5.54 1.28
N ILE A 133 0.16 -4.30 0.82
CA ILE A 133 -0.17 -3.09 1.61
C ILE A 133 -1.67 -3.03 1.91
N GLN A 134 -2.53 -3.30 0.92
CA GLN A 134 -3.99 -3.31 1.10
C GLN A 134 -4.46 -4.37 2.09
N TYR A 135 -3.88 -5.57 2.04
CA TYR A 135 -4.10 -6.65 3.01
C TYR A 135 -3.47 -6.36 4.38
N LYS A 136 -2.61 -5.32 4.50
CA LYS A 136 -1.77 -5.05 5.69
C LYS A 136 -0.90 -6.26 6.04
N SER A 137 -0.40 -6.92 5.00
CA SER A 137 0.43 -8.11 5.05
C SER A 137 1.83 -7.75 5.52
N SER A 138 2.37 -8.50 6.47
CA SER A 138 3.79 -8.41 6.81
C SER A 138 4.63 -9.48 6.13
N LYS A 139 3.99 -10.54 5.62
CA LYS A 139 4.65 -11.60 4.85
C LYS A 139 3.81 -12.05 3.68
N ILE A 140 4.44 -12.59 2.63
CA ILE A 140 3.75 -13.19 1.49
C ILE A 140 4.35 -14.55 1.13
N VAL A 141 3.52 -15.41 0.53
CA VAL A 141 3.97 -16.66 -0.12
C VAL A 141 3.53 -16.60 -1.56
N LEU A 142 4.48 -16.81 -2.48
CA LEU A 142 4.23 -16.83 -3.91
C LEU A 142 3.96 -18.27 -4.34
N SER A 143 3.07 -18.48 -5.31
CA SER A 143 2.85 -19.80 -5.89
C SER A 143 2.50 -19.72 -7.36
N HIS A 144 3.08 -20.59 -8.20
CA HIS A 144 2.59 -20.79 -9.56
C HIS A 144 2.52 -22.28 -9.93
N ASN A 145 1.84 -22.59 -11.04
CA ASN A 145 1.72 -23.93 -11.58
C ASN A 145 2.24 -23.96 -13.02
N HIS A 146 2.99 -24.99 -13.40
CA HIS A 146 3.30 -25.21 -14.81
C HIS A 146 2.16 -25.98 -15.49
N PRO A 147 1.70 -25.59 -16.70
CA PRO A 147 0.64 -26.30 -17.42
C PRO A 147 0.97 -27.77 -17.72
N SER A 148 2.25 -28.07 -17.99
CA SER A 148 2.72 -29.46 -18.18
C SER A 148 2.45 -30.30 -16.94
N GLY A 149 2.69 -29.72 -15.76
CA GLY A 149 2.48 -30.32 -14.44
C GLY A 149 3.45 -31.44 -14.07
N ASP A 150 4.22 -31.96 -15.03
CA ASP A 150 5.19 -33.05 -14.83
C ASP A 150 6.61 -32.54 -14.55
N ASP A 151 6.90 -31.26 -14.84
CA ASP A 151 8.15 -30.59 -14.50
C ASP A 151 7.87 -29.39 -13.60
N ILE A 152 8.52 -29.39 -12.43
CA ILE A 152 8.41 -28.36 -11.38
C ILE A 152 9.71 -27.55 -11.25
N THR A 153 10.67 -27.77 -12.14
CA THR A 153 11.95 -27.05 -12.15
C THR A 153 11.70 -25.59 -12.52
N PRO A 154 12.14 -24.60 -11.73
CA PRO A 154 11.94 -23.20 -12.05
C PRO A 154 12.63 -22.82 -13.36
N SER A 155 11.97 -22.03 -14.19
CA SER A 155 12.58 -21.35 -15.34
C SER A 155 13.52 -20.22 -14.89
N GLU A 156 14.32 -19.68 -15.82
CA GLU A 156 15.14 -18.50 -15.53
C GLU A 156 14.26 -17.28 -15.19
N GLU A 157 13.13 -17.15 -15.88
CA GLU A 157 12.14 -16.11 -15.62
C GLU A 157 11.57 -16.21 -14.20
N ASP A 158 11.26 -17.42 -13.71
CA ASP A 158 10.78 -17.63 -12.33
C ASP A 158 11.81 -17.16 -11.32
N VAL A 159 13.09 -17.49 -11.52
CA VAL A 159 14.18 -17.06 -10.65
C VAL A 159 14.29 -15.53 -10.62
N VAL A 160 14.22 -14.88 -11.78
CA VAL A 160 14.29 -13.41 -11.90
C VAL A 160 13.09 -12.72 -11.22
N VAL A 161 11.87 -13.23 -11.46
CA VAL A 161 10.64 -12.69 -10.84
C VAL A 161 10.69 -12.85 -9.32
N THR A 162 11.11 -14.02 -8.84
CA THR A 162 11.28 -14.29 -7.40
C THR A 162 12.25 -13.31 -6.76
N GLY A 163 13.44 -13.12 -7.37
CA GLY A 163 14.44 -12.20 -6.85
C GLY A 163 13.96 -10.75 -6.79
N ARG A 164 13.23 -10.28 -7.80
CA ARG A 164 12.63 -8.93 -7.81
C ARG A 164 11.57 -8.76 -6.73
N LEU A 165 10.69 -9.75 -6.55
CA LEU A 165 9.66 -9.72 -5.51
C LEU A 165 10.25 -9.76 -4.11
N PHE A 166 11.29 -10.57 -3.91
CA PHE A 166 12.04 -10.61 -2.66
C PHE A 166 12.68 -9.25 -2.34
N GLY A 167 13.39 -8.64 -3.30
CA GLY A 167 13.97 -7.30 -3.13
C GLY A 167 12.92 -6.22 -2.84
N ALA A 168 11.78 -6.26 -3.54
CA ALA A 168 10.65 -5.38 -3.28
C ALA A 168 10.07 -5.58 -1.87
N GLY A 169 10.01 -6.83 -1.40
CA GLY A 169 9.60 -7.19 -0.05
C GLY A 169 10.50 -6.56 1.02
N ILE A 170 11.83 -6.65 0.86
CA ILE A 170 12.79 -5.98 1.76
C ILE A 170 12.52 -4.48 1.83
N ILE A 171 12.38 -3.82 0.67
CA ILE A 171 12.17 -2.36 0.59
C ILE A 171 10.90 -1.94 1.34
N LEU A 172 9.86 -2.76 1.28
CA LEU A 172 8.55 -2.46 1.84
C LEU A 172 8.31 -3.06 3.22
N GLY A 173 9.28 -3.78 3.79
CA GLY A 173 9.11 -4.50 5.05
C GLY A 173 8.06 -5.61 4.96
N VAL A 174 7.94 -6.27 3.80
CA VAL A 174 7.07 -7.43 3.56
C VAL A 174 7.94 -8.65 3.26
N GLU A 175 8.01 -9.59 4.20
CA GLU A 175 8.85 -10.79 4.06
C GLU A 175 8.29 -11.74 3.00
N VAL A 176 9.08 -12.13 2.00
CA VAL A 176 8.70 -13.21 1.08
C VAL A 176 9.17 -14.53 1.68
N LEU A 177 8.25 -15.33 2.22
CA LEU A 177 8.57 -16.56 2.95
C LEU A 177 9.02 -17.69 2.02
N ASP A 178 8.36 -17.82 0.87
CA ASP A 178 8.68 -18.84 -0.12
C ASP A 178 8.08 -18.48 -1.48
N HIS A 179 8.59 -19.15 -2.50
CA HIS A 179 7.96 -19.29 -3.81
C HIS A 179 7.81 -20.77 -4.13
N ILE A 180 6.55 -21.20 -4.30
CA ILE A 180 6.19 -22.61 -4.48
C ILE A 180 5.75 -22.85 -5.94
N ILE A 181 6.35 -23.82 -6.60
CA ILE A 181 5.88 -24.31 -7.91
C ILE A 181 5.09 -25.58 -7.68
N VAL A 182 3.80 -25.58 -8.02
CA VAL A 182 2.91 -26.73 -7.81
C VAL A 182 2.84 -27.59 -9.09
N GLY A 183 3.17 -28.87 -8.93
CA GLY A 183 3.09 -29.90 -9.97
C GLY A 183 1.96 -30.91 -9.75
N ARG A 184 1.91 -31.94 -10.61
CA ARG A 184 0.97 -33.06 -10.50
C ARG A 184 1.40 -34.04 -9.41
N ARG A 185 0.45 -34.86 -8.93
CA ARG A 185 0.71 -35.95 -7.97
C ARG A 185 1.43 -35.47 -6.70
N ASP A 186 1.01 -34.31 -6.19
CA ASP A 186 1.57 -33.67 -4.99
C ASP A 186 3.06 -33.31 -5.10
N GLN A 187 3.62 -33.26 -6.31
CA GLN A 187 4.96 -32.72 -6.56
C GLN A 187 4.97 -31.20 -6.40
N TYR A 188 6.03 -30.67 -5.82
CA TYR A 188 6.25 -29.23 -5.73
C TYR A 188 7.74 -28.90 -5.67
N TYR A 189 8.08 -27.67 -6.05
CA TYR A 189 9.38 -27.07 -5.83
C TYR A 189 9.22 -25.90 -4.85
N SER A 190 10.08 -25.83 -3.83
CA SER A 190 10.16 -24.69 -2.91
C SER A 190 11.50 -23.97 -3.09
N PHE A 191 11.45 -22.67 -3.36
CA PHE A 191 12.66 -21.84 -3.43
C PHE A 191 13.36 -21.75 -2.06
N ALA A 192 12.59 -21.73 -0.97
CA ALA A 192 13.12 -21.74 0.38
C ALA A 192 13.85 -23.07 0.70
N GLU A 193 13.21 -24.22 0.46
CA GLU A 193 13.80 -25.55 0.75
C GLU A 193 15.02 -25.85 -0.13
N SER A 194 15.02 -25.35 -1.37
CA SER A 194 16.17 -25.48 -2.29
C SER A 194 17.31 -24.51 -1.99
N GLY A 195 17.16 -23.60 -1.02
CA GLY A 195 18.13 -22.57 -0.71
C GLY A 195 18.30 -21.50 -1.80
N ARG A 196 17.40 -21.46 -2.80
CA ARG A 196 17.44 -20.53 -3.93
C ARG A 196 16.56 -19.29 -3.76
N LEU A 197 15.95 -19.13 -2.58
CA LEU A 197 15.28 -17.88 -2.22
C LEU A 197 16.27 -16.71 -2.10
N PHE A 198 17.58 -16.98 -2.01
CA PHE A 198 18.66 -16.00 -1.85
C PHE A 198 19.92 -16.33 -2.68
N PRO A 199 20.69 -15.32 -3.11
CA PRO A 199 22.14 -15.27 -2.90
C PRO A 199 22.40 -14.89 -1.43
N GLU A 200 23.16 -15.71 -0.69
CA GLU A 200 23.42 -15.54 0.75
C GLU A 200 23.86 -14.11 1.12
N ASN A 201 23.00 -13.37 1.83
CA ASN A 201 23.23 -12.37 2.90
C ASN A 201 22.06 -11.37 2.93
N ILE A 202 21.57 -11.06 4.14
CA ILE A 202 20.48 -10.10 4.54
C ILE A 202 19.16 -10.79 4.94
N ILE A 203 19.07 -11.15 6.23
CA ILE A 203 18.04 -10.76 7.23
C ILE A 203 18.09 -11.72 8.43
N ARG A 204 18.47 -11.19 9.60
CA ARG A 204 18.02 -11.64 10.91
C ARG A 204 17.80 -10.40 11.78
N GLU A 205 16.84 -10.52 12.68
CA GLU A 205 16.23 -9.49 13.55
C GLU A 205 15.11 -8.74 12.80
N THR A 206 13.84 -9.00 13.06
CA THR A 206 13.17 -8.84 14.36
C THR A 206 11.97 -9.76 14.54
N SER A 207 11.86 -10.40 15.71
CA SER A 207 10.59 -10.95 16.22
C SER A 207 10.50 -10.66 17.71
N SER A 208 9.36 -10.17 18.21
CA SER A 208 8.68 -10.73 19.41
C SER A 208 7.46 -9.92 19.90
N THR A 209 6.38 -10.67 20.18
CA THR A 209 5.49 -10.57 21.37
C THR A 209 4.51 -9.41 21.60
N THR A 210 3.77 -8.91 20.60
CA THR A 210 2.68 -7.93 20.86
C THR A 210 1.25 -8.41 20.54
N HIS A 211 1.07 -9.48 19.75
CA HIS A 211 -0.19 -9.69 19.03
C HIS A 211 -1.35 -10.34 19.81
N ASN A 212 -1.09 -11.22 20.79
CA ASN A 212 -2.18 -11.76 21.63
C ASN A 212 -2.91 -10.69 22.48
N LYS A 213 -2.28 -9.53 22.72
CA LYS A 213 -2.92 -8.36 23.37
C LYS A 213 -3.69 -7.48 22.38
N ILE A 214 -3.31 -7.46 21.11
CA ILE A 214 -3.91 -6.59 20.09
C ILE A 214 -5.25 -7.16 19.64
N TYR A 215 -5.34 -8.46 19.36
CA TYR A 215 -6.59 -9.12 18.94
C TYR A 215 -7.69 -9.00 20.00
N SER A 216 -7.37 -9.24 21.28
CA SER A 216 -8.33 -9.07 22.38
C SER A 216 -8.80 -7.61 22.52
N LYS A 217 -7.90 -6.64 22.29
CA LYS A 217 -8.20 -5.21 22.37
C LYS A 217 -9.04 -4.72 21.19
N ASP A 218 -8.77 -5.20 19.97
CA ASP A 218 -9.53 -4.87 18.78
C ASP A 218 -10.94 -5.45 18.83
N LEU A 219 -11.10 -6.67 19.36
CA LEU A 219 -12.42 -7.28 19.58
C LEU A 219 -13.24 -6.51 20.62
N GLU A 220 -12.62 -6.10 21.74
CA GLU A 220 -13.29 -5.26 22.75
C GLU A 220 -13.73 -3.91 22.17
N LYS A 221 -12.89 -3.33 21.30
CA LYS A 221 -13.18 -2.07 20.63
C LYS A 221 -14.27 -2.21 19.56
N ALA A 222 -14.27 -3.31 18.82
CA ALA A 222 -15.34 -3.67 17.89
C ALA A 222 -16.69 -3.75 18.61
N VAL A 223 -16.75 -4.48 19.73
CA VAL A 223 -17.94 -4.61 20.58
C VAL A 223 -18.44 -3.24 21.05
N GLU A 224 -17.54 -2.36 21.45
CA GLU A 224 -17.90 -1.01 21.90
C GLU A 224 -18.51 -0.17 20.78
N LEU A 225 -17.86 -0.13 19.62
CA LEU A 225 -18.31 0.67 18.48
C LEU A 225 -19.61 0.11 17.89
N LEU A 226 -19.74 -1.20 17.77
CA LEU A 226 -20.96 -1.85 17.29
C LEU A 226 -22.13 -1.65 18.24
N SER A 227 -21.88 -1.74 19.55
CA SER A 227 -22.89 -1.43 20.54
C SER A 227 -23.40 0.00 20.37
N LYS A 228 -22.51 0.95 20.07
CA LYS A 228 -22.87 2.35 19.86
C LYS A 228 -23.63 2.60 18.56
N PHE A 229 -23.17 2.06 17.43
CA PHE A 229 -23.78 2.29 16.12
C PHE A 229 -25.09 1.52 15.91
N LEU A 230 -25.14 0.26 16.37
CA LEU A 230 -26.30 -0.61 16.22
C LEU A 230 -27.27 -0.53 17.40
N LYS A 231 -26.88 0.14 18.49
CA LYS A 231 -27.64 0.17 19.76
C LYS A 231 -27.91 -1.23 20.33
N ILE A 232 -26.98 -2.18 20.11
CA ILE A 232 -27.04 -3.53 20.67
C ILE A 232 -26.27 -3.52 22.01
N PRO A 233 -26.76 -4.13 23.09
CA PRO A 233 -26.01 -4.18 24.36
C PRO A 233 -24.63 -4.86 24.19
N LYS A 234 -23.56 -4.24 24.73
CA LYS A 234 -22.19 -4.79 24.68
C LYS A 234 -22.12 -6.25 25.15
N MET A 235 -22.88 -6.61 26.19
CA MET A 235 -22.91 -7.96 26.76
C MET A 235 -23.41 -9.01 25.77
N ARG A 236 -24.49 -8.69 25.03
CA ARG A 236 -25.04 -9.55 23.97
C ARG A 236 -24.03 -9.76 22.84
N LEU A 237 -23.35 -8.69 22.40
CA LEU A 237 -22.29 -8.79 21.38
C LEU A 237 -21.10 -9.62 21.86
N LYS A 238 -20.68 -9.47 23.14
CA LYS A 238 -19.62 -10.30 23.73
C LYS A 238 -19.99 -11.78 23.78
N GLU A 239 -21.25 -12.11 24.06
CA GLU A 239 -21.73 -13.49 24.05
C GLU A 239 -21.75 -14.07 22.64
N THR A 240 -22.25 -13.31 21.66
CA THR A 240 -22.18 -13.71 20.24
C THR A 240 -20.74 -13.96 19.79
N PHE A 241 -19.80 -13.08 20.13
CA PHE A 241 -18.40 -13.21 19.72
C PHE A 241 -17.58 -14.26 20.49
N LYS A 242 -18.15 -14.91 21.51
CA LYS A 242 -17.54 -16.11 22.12
C LYS A 242 -17.74 -17.35 21.26
N GLU A 243 -18.86 -17.43 20.53
CA GLU A 243 -19.26 -18.61 19.77
C GLU A 243 -19.11 -18.41 18.26
N VAL A 244 -19.12 -17.16 17.81
CA VAL A 244 -19.18 -16.78 16.40
C VAL A 244 -18.14 -15.71 16.13
N ASP A 245 -17.22 -15.97 15.21
CA ASP A 245 -16.25 -14.96 14.76
C ASP A 245 -16.96 -13.80 14.04
N ILE A 246 -16.42 -12.59 14.17
CA ILE A 246 -17.02 -11.35 13.66
C ILE A 246 -17.23 -11.35 12.13
N ASN A 247 -16.50 -12.18 11.40
CA ASN A 247 -16.67 -12.36 9.95
C ASN A 247 -17.91 -13.17 9.61
N GLU A 248 -18.23 -14.16 10.44
CA GLU A 248 -19.47 -14.91 10.33
C GLU A 248 -20.66 -14.02 10.71
N PHE A 249 -20.48 -13.20 11.75
CA PHE A 249 -21.44 -12.16 12.12
C PHE A 249 -21.66 -11.12 11.00
N ASN A 250 -20.61 -10.68 10.31
CA ASN A 250 -20.70 -9.71 9.20
C ASN A 250 -21.23 -10.30 7.89
N SER A 251 -20.96 -11.59 7.64
CA SER A 251 -21.44 -12.26 6.43
C SER A 251 -22.92 -12.62 6.54
N ARG A 252 -23.41 -12.92 7.76
CA ARG A 252 -24.78 -13.36 8.03
C ARG A 252 -25.41 -12.65 9.23
N PRO A 253 -25.47 -11.30 9.25
CA PRO A 253 -25.94 -10.55 10.40
C PRO A 253 -27.40 -10.85 10.77
N GLU A 254 -28.21 -11.32 9.81
CA GLU A 254 -29.60 -11.73 9.99
C GLU A 254 -29.77 -12.90 10.97
N LYS A 255 -28.71 -13.67 11.24
CA LYS A 255 -28.73 -14.77 12.22
C LYS A 255 -28.57 -14.30 13.66
N TYR A 256 -28.06 -13.09 13.87
CA TYR A 256 -27.60 -12.63 15.18
C TYR A 256 -28.27 -11.31 15.61
N ILE A 257 -28.86 -10.58 14.64
CA ILE A 257 -29.55 -9.32 14.84
C ILE A 257 -31.01 -9.49 14.38
N ASP A 258 -31.92 -9.51 15.36
CA ASP A 258 -33.36 -9.75 15.09
C ASP A 258 -34.10 -8.46 14.70
N SER A 259 -33.59 -7.29 15.10
CA SER A 259 -34.25 -6.02 14.84
C SER A 259 -34.00 -5.57 13.39
N PRO A 260 -35.07 -5.34 12.59
CA PRO A 260 -34.92 -4.91 11.19
C PRO A 260 -34.11 -3.61 11.05
N ASP A 261 -34.33 -2.64 11.94
CA ASP A 261 -33.59 -1.36 11.96
C ASP A 261 -32.09 -1.55 12.31
N GLN A 262 -31.76 -2.50 13.20
CA GLN A 262 -30.37 -2.80 13.52
C GLN A 262 -29.69 -3.57 12.39
N LEU A 263 -30.43 -4.44 11.71
CA LEU A 263 -29.95 -5.22 10.58
C LEU A 263 -29.69 -4.33 9.36
N GLU A 264 -30.58 -3.38 9.09
CA GLU A 264 -30.38 -2.35 8.05
C GLU A 264 -29.11 -1.52 8.31
N LYS A 265 -28.91 -1.04 9.55
CA LYS A 265 -27.67 -0.34 9.94
C LYS A 265 -26.42 -1.19 9.74
N MET A 266 -26.51 -2.49 10.02
CA MET A 266 -25.39 -3.41 9.80
C MET A 266 -25.07 -3.55 8.32
N TYR A 267 -26.08 -3.67 7.45
CA TYR A 267 -25.88 -3.68 6.01
C TYR A 267 -25.30 -2.36 5.50
N MET A 268 -25.71 -1.21 6.04
CA MET A 268 -25.09 0.08 5.73
C MET A 268 -23.60 0.11 6.10
N LEU A 269 -23.22 -0.36 7.30
CA LEU A 269 -21.81 -0.45 7.70
C LEU A 269 -21.00 -1.37 6.78
N LYS A 270 -21.59 -2.48 6.34
CA LYS A 270 -20.98 -3.41 5.38
C LYS A 270 -20.80 -2.78 4.00
N SER A 271 -21.82 -2.11 3.47
CA SER A 271 -21.73 -1.34 2.21
C SER A 271 -20.65 -0.27 2.30
N LEU A 272 -20.55 0.45 3.43
CA LEU A 272 -19.52 1.48 3.63
C LEU A 272 -18.11 0.90 3.61
N SER A 273 -17.87 -0.20 4.32
CA SER A 273 -16.60 -0.93 4.28
C SER A 273 -16.27 -1.34 2.84
N LEU A 274 -17.20 -1.95 2.11
CA LEU A 274 -16.99 -2.32 0.70
C LEU A 274 -16.70 -1.12 -0.21
N ILE A 275 -17.32 0.03 0.04
CA ILE A 275 -17.03 1.26 -0.72
C ILE A 275 -15.62 1.75 -0.43
N TYR A 276 -15.16 1.73 0.83
CA TYR A 276 -13.80 2.12 1.21
C TYR A 276 -12.73 1.24 0.54
N HIS A 277 -13.03 -0.04 0.31
CA HIS A 277 -12.10 -0.98 -0.36
C HIS A 277 -12.05 -0.78 -1.88
N ASN A 278 -13.12 -0.24 -2.47
CA ASN A 278 -13.27 -0.08 -3.91
C ASN A 278 -13.00 1.35 -4.41
N SER A 279 -12.79 2.32 -3.51
CA SER A 279 -12.65 3.73 -3.87
C SER A 279 -11.25 4.10 -4.40
N SER A 280 -10.30 3.14 -4.47
CA SER A 280 -9.00 3.29 -5.14
C SER A 280 -9.07 3.46 -6.67
N ILE A 281 -10.22 3.85 -7.21
CA ILE A 281 -10.44 4.13 -8.63
C ILE A 281 -11.28 5.40 -8.68
N TYR A 282 -10.67 6.48 -9.20
CA TYR A 282 -11.21 7.70 -9.85
C TYR A 282 -10.59 8.99 -9.32
N GLN A 283 -9.73 9.61 -10.15
CA GLN A 283 -9.69 11.08 -10.29
C GLN A 283 -9.25 11.47 -11.71
N SER A 284 -10.13 12.17 -12.44
CA SER A 284 -9.77 13.06 -13.55
C SER A 284 -10.14 14.48 -13.16
N GLN A 285 -9.16 15.26 -12.72
CA GLN A 285 -9.18 16.71 -12.82
C GLN A 285 -7.98 17.12 -13.67
N ALA A 286 -7.97 18.35 -14.18
CA ALA A 286 -6.82 18.89 -14.90
C ALA A 286 -5.59 18.81 -14.00
N ARG A 287 -4.69 17.88 -14.32
CA ARG A 287 -3.45 17.71 -13.58
C ARG A 287 -2.36 18.50 -14.31
N GLU A 288 -1.57 19.25 -13.56
CA GLU A 288 -0.46 19.99 -14.13
C GLU A 288 0.64 19.04 -14.60
N ASN A 289 1.06 19.22 -15.86
CA ASN A 289 2.05 18.39 -16.51
C ASN A 289 3.46 18.93 -16.22
N LEU A 290 4.23 18.17 -15.45
CA LEU A 290 5.61 18.52 -15.09
C LEU A 290 6.59 17.93 -16.11
N SER A 291 6.67 18.58 -17.27
CA SER A 291 7.51 18.13 -18.39
C SER A 291 8.96 18.62 -18.33
N SER A 292 9.27 19.58 -17.46
CA SER A 292 10.62 20.16 -17.32
C SER A 292 10.93 20.60 -15.89
N PRO A 293 12.23 20.71 -15.49
CA PRO A 293 12.60 21.28 -14.19
C PRO A 293 12.01 22.67 -13.93
N GLN A 294 11.88 23.49 -14.97
CA GLN A 294 11.22 24.80 -14.89
C GLN A 294 9.74 24.68 -14.50
N SER A 295 8.98 23.80 -15.15
CA SER A 295 7.57 23.57 -14.81
C SER A 295 7.39 23.04 -13.37
N VAL A 296 8.34 22.24 -12.88
CA VAL A 296 8.33 21.80 -11.48
C VAL A 296 8.60 22.98 -10.55
N SER A 297 9.57 23.83 -10.89
CA SER A 297 9.88 25.02 -10.09
C SER A 297 8.71 25.98 -9.99
N GLU A 298 8.00 26.20 -11.09
CA GLU A 298 6.78 27.01 -11.13
C GLU A 298 5.68 26.41 -10.26
N TYR A 299 5.39 25.11 -10.46
CA TYR A 299 4.40 24.38 -9.65
C TYR A 299 4.70 24.44 -8.15
N ILE A 300 5.95 24.16 -7.74
CA ILE A 300 6.36 24.20 -6.34
C ILE A 300 6.30 25.62 -5.78
N GLY A 301 6.74 26.61 -6.56
CA GLY A 301 6.72 28.02 -6.18
C GLY A 301 5.30 28.56 -5.96
N GLU A 302 4.34 28.13 -6.77
CA GLU A 302 2.93 28.51 -6.64
C GLU A 302 2.23 27.73 -5.51
N LYS A 303 2.31 26.38 -5.54
CA LYS A 303 1.59 25.51 -4.62
C LYS A 303 2.10 25.60 -3.18
N TYR A 304 3.41 25.75 -2.99
CA TYR A 304 4.06 25.81 -1.68
C TYR A 304 4.63 27.21 -1.43
N LYS A 305 3.91 28.26 -1.83
CA LYS A 305 4.40 29.64 -1.78
C LYS A 305 4.76 30.11 -0.36
N SER A 306 4.01 29.68 0.65
CA SER A 306 4.18 30.09 2.06
C SER A 306 5.28 29.33 2.80
N GLU A 307 5.71 28.19 2.26
CA GLU A 307 6.64 27.28 2.92
C GLU A 307 8.07 27.54 2.46
N ILE A 308 9.02 27.42 3.38
CA ILE A 308 10.45 27.57 3.12
C ILE A 308 11.22 26.47 3.83
N ASN A 309 12.41 26.15 3.33
CA ASN A 309 13.29 25.14 3.91
C ASN A 309 12.61 23.75 4.03
N ILE A 310 11.93 23.34 2.96
CA ILE A 310 11.17 22.08 2.91
C ILE A 310 11.71 21.12 1.84
N ASP A 311 11.51 19.82 2.06
CA ASP A 311 11.59 18.81 1.02
C ASP A 311 10.17 18.35 0.66
N ILE A 312 9.95 18.02 -0.59
CA ILE A 312 8.65 17.69 -1.16
C ILE A 312 8.83 16.43 -2.00
N VAL A 313 7.89 15.49 -1.88
CA VAL A 313 7.76 14.38 -2.83
C VAL A 313 6.50 14.60 -3.66
N LEU A 314 6.64 14.43 -4.98
CA LEU A 314 5.56 14.44 -5.95
C LEU A 314 5.39 13.04 -6.53
N TYR A 315 4.14 12.60 -6.59
CA TYR A 315 3.71 11.33 -7.16
C TYR A 315 3.08 11.62 -8.53
N LEU A 316 3.62 11.05 -9.59
CA LEU A 316 3.28 11.40 -10.97
C LEU A 316 2.67 10.23 -11.72
N ASN A 317 1.74 10.50 -12.65
CA ASN A 317 1.23 9.48 -13.58
C ASN A 317 2.13 9.34 -14.82
N SER A 318 1.76 8.46 -15.75
CA SER A 318 2.55 8.18 -16.96
C SER A 318 2.68 9.35 -17.95
N LYS A 319 1.91 10.43 -17.75
CA LYS A 319 2.00 11.68 -18.51
C LYS A 319 2.81 12.75 -17.77
N ASN A 320 3.47 12.40 -16.66
CA ASN A 320 4.14 13.33 -15.73
C ASN A 320 3.19 14.36 -15.09
N GLU A 321 1.91 14.00 -14.98
CA GLU A 321 0.94 14.83 -14.30
C GLU A 321 0.90 14.51 -12.80
N VAL A 322 0.83 15.54 -11.95
CA VAL A 322 0.84 15.37 -10.49
C VAL A 322 -0.45 14.67 -10.02
N ILE A 323 -0.29 13.50 -9.41
CA ILE A 323 -1.35 12.77 -8.70
C ILE A 323 -1.50 13.34 -7.29
N SER A 324 -0.39 13.47 -6.58
CA SER A 324 -0.33 13.96 -5.20
C SER A 324 1.05 14.56 -4.91
N GLY A 325 1.14 15.44 -3.91
CA GLY A 325 2.39 16.03 -3.46
C GLY A 325 2.34 16.34 -1.97
N GLU A 326 3.41 16.01 -1.25
CA GLU A 326 3.47 16.16 0.20
C GLU A 326 4.83 16.68 0.66
N ILE A 327 4.81 17.44 1.75
CA ILE A 327 6.02 17.90 2.43
C ILE A 327 6.58 16.72 3.23
N LEU A 328 7.86 16.42 3.04
CA LEU A 328 8.56 15.42 3.81
C LEU A 328 8.88 15.97 5.20
N THR A 329 8.55 15.19 6.23
CA THR A 329 8.76 15.57 7.63
C THR A 329 10.13 15.18 8.15
N ASP A 330 10.79 14.22 7.52
CA ASP A 330 12.16 13.83 7.84
C ASP A 330 13.14 14.64 6.97
N ASN A 331 14.26 15.04 7.58
CA ASN A 331 15.33 15.73 6.87
C ASN A 331 16.24 14.76 6.13
N HIS A 332 16.16 13.46 6.42
CA HIS A 332 16.97 12.41 5.81
C HIS A 332 16.09 11.33 5.18
N PHE A 333 16.58 10.74 4.09
CA PHE A 333 15.89 9.63 3.42
C PHE A 333 16.30 8.30 4.06
N GLY A 334 15.97 8.18 5.34
CA GLY A 334 16.13 6.93 6.09
C GLY A 334 15.25 5.80 5.54
N GLU A 335 15.43 4.60 6.08
CA GLU A 335 14.69 3.41 5.65
C GLU A 335 13.17 3.58 5.79
N LYS A 336 12.71 4.12 6.92
CA LYS A 336 11.28 4.37 7.17
C LYS A 336 10.67 5.37 6.19
N GLU A 337 11.36 6.47 5.91
CA GLU A 337 10.84 7.49 5.01
C GLU A 337 10.84 6.99 3.56
N THR A 338 11.87 6.24 3.17
CA THR A 338 11.92 5.55 1.87
C THR A 338 10.77 4.57 1.71
N GLN A 339 10.52 3.72 2.71
CA GLN A 339 9.41 2.78 2.72
C GLN A 339 8.08 3.52 2.58
N ARG A 340 7.89 4.64 3.32
CA ARG A 340 6.68 5.47 3.27
C ARG A 340 6.43 6.06 1.89
N ILE A 341 7.45 6.66 1.28
CA ILE A 341 7.39 7.26 -0.05
C ILE A 341 7.01 6.21 -1.10
N ILE A 342 7.72 5.07 -1.11
CA ILE A 342 7.47 4.01 -2.09
C ILE A 342 6.08 3.38 -1.88
N SER A 343 5.67 3.14 -0.64
CA SER A 343 4.33 2.60 -0.33
C SER A 343 3.22 3.51 -0.85
N LYS A 344 3.35 4.82 -0.63
CA LYS A 344 2.41 5.80 -1.18
C LYS A 344 2.42 5.84 -2.70
N ALA A 345 3.59 5.80 -3.31
CA ALA A 345 3.70 5.78 -4.77
C ALA A 345 2.96 4.59 -5.38
N ILE A 346 3.10 3.40 -4.78
CA ILE A 346 2.37 2.18 -5.16
C ILE A 346 0.85 2.36 -4.98
N LEU A 347 0.41 2.85 -3.82
CA LEU A 347 -1.01 3.05 -3.53
C LEU A 347 -1.67 4.07 -4.47
N TYR A 348 -0.95 5.10 -4.88
CA TYR A 348 -1.41 6.13 -5.82
C TYR A 348 -1.33 5.71 -7.30
N ASP A 349 -0.93 4.47 -7.60
CA ASP A 349 -0.67 4.02 -8.98
C ASP A 349 0.27 4.96 -9.73
N SER A 350 1.29 5.44 -9.03
CA SER A 350 2.26 6.38 -9.59
C SER A 350 3.09 5.69 -10.65
N ALA A 351 3.25 6.33 -11.80
CA ALA A 351 4.21 5.88 -12.80
C ALA A 351 5.63 6.28 -12.42
N SER A 352 5.80 7.35 -11.65
CA SER A 352 7.12 7.83 -11.21
C SER A 352 7.01 8.75 -9.99
N ILE A 353 8.17 9.02 -9.37
CA ILE A 353 8.32 9.90 -8.21
C ILE A 353 9.28 11.03 -8.57
N LEU A 354 9.06 12.24 -8.05
CA LEU A 354 9.99 13.36 -8.12
C LEU A 354 10.22 13.93 -6.72
N ILE A 355 11.47 14.17 -6.35
CA ILE A 355 11.81 14.87 -5.10
C ILE A 355 12.18 16.31 -5.45
N SER A 356 11.74 17.26 -4.63
CA SER A 356 12.13 18.65 -4.75
C SER A 356 12.44 19.26 -3.39
N SER A 357 13.54 19.99 -3.29
CA SER A 357 13.88 20.83 -2.14
C SER A 357 13.54 22.28 -2.47
N LYS A 358 12.90 23.01 -1.55
CA LYS A 358 12.61 24.45 -1.69
C LYS A 358 13.30 25.22 -0.58
N ASP A 359 14.21 26.11 -0.96
CA ASP A 359 14.99 26.98 -0.08
C ASP A 359 15.69 26.21 1.06
N LYS A 360 16.01 24.94 0.80
CA LYS A 360 16.63 24.01 1.75
C LYS A 360 18.01 23.64 1.28
N LYS A 361 19.01 23.89 2.14
CA LYS A 361 20.39 23.50 1.89
C LYS A 361 20.65 22.12 2.46
N HIS A 362 21.26 21.26 1.65
CA HIS A 362 21.68 19.91 2.01
C HIS A 362 23.19 19.78 1.87
N GLN A 363 23.81 18.85 2.61
CA GLN A 363 25.18 18.45 2.32
C GLN A 363 25.20 17.70 0.98
N PRO A 364 25.87 18.21 -0.07
CA PRO A 364 25.70 17.67 -1.43
C PRO A 364 26.02 16.18 -1.56
N ASN A 365 27.11 15.73 -0.94
CA ASN A 365 27.55 14.35 -1.01
C ASN A 365 26.61 13.39 -0.25
N GLU A 366 26.07 13.84 0.88
CA GLU A 366 25.12 13.05 1.67
C GLU A 366 23.81 12.90 0.91
N ARG A 367 23.27 14.01 0.40
CA ARG A 367 22.02 14.00 -0.37
C ARG A 367 22.14 13.22 -1.67
N ALA A 368 23.28 13.30 -2.36
CA ALA A 368 23.54 12.48 -3.55
C ALA A 368 23.43 10.99 -3.23
N ARG A 369 24.07 10.52 -2.15
CA ARG A 369 24.01 9.12 -1.71
C ARG A 369 22.59 8.69 -1.31
N GLU A 370 21.85 9.56 -0.63
CA GLU A 370 20.44 9.30 -0.31
C GLU A 370 19.58 9.12 -1.57
N MET A 371 19.73 10.00 -2.55
CA MET A 371 18.97 9.95 -3.80
C MET A 371 19.36 8.75 -4.68
N GLN A 372 20.64 8.35 -4.68
CA GLN A 372 21.10 7.12 -5.34
C GLN A 372 20.43 5.88 -4.72
N LYS A 373 20.47 5.74 -3.40
CA LYS A 373 19.80 4.63 -2.69
C LYS A 373 18.30 4.60 -2.93
N LEU A 374 17.64 5.75 -2.93
CA LEU A 374 16.21 5.84 -3.25
C LEU A 374 15.94 5.44 -4.70
N SER A 375 16.77 5.93 -5.65
CA SER A 375 16.68 5.60 -7.08
C SER A 375 16.80 4.09 -7.34
N GLU A 376 17.76 3.42 -6.71
CA GLU A 376 17.93 1.96 -6.78
C GLU A 376 16.69 1.21 -6.29
N LYS A 377 16.16 1.58 -5.12
CA LYS A 377 14.94 0.97 -4.57
C LYS A 377 13.72 1.21 -5.46
N CYS A 378 13.57 2.42 -5.98
CA CYS A 378 12.55 2.79 -6.96
C CYS A 378 12.61 1.93 -8.23
N LYS A 379 13.81 1.61 -8.74
CA LYS A 379 14.01 0.72 -9.89
C LYS A 379 13.55 -0.71 -9.62
N VAL A 380 13.82 -1.26 -8.43
CA VAL A 380 13.38 -2.61 -8.04
C VAL A 380 11.85 -2.73 -8.05
N ILE A 381 11.17 -1.70 -7.55
CA ILE A 381 9.69 -1.63 -7.52
C ILE A 381 9.12 -1.37 -8.92
N GLY A 382 9.91 -0.75 -9.81
CA GLY A 382 9.53 -0.28 -11.14
C GLY A 382 8.65 0.98 -11.10
N ILE A 383 8.93 1.86 -10.15
CA ILE A 383 8.42 3.24 -10.09
C ILE A 383 9.66 4.15 -10.02
N PRO A 384 10.20 4.62 -11.16
CA PRO A 384 11.46 5.36 -11.17
C PRO A 384 11.38 6.70 -10.42
N LEU A 385 12.50 7.07 -9.78
CA LEU A 385 12.76 8.44 -9.33
C LEU A 385 13.19 9.25 -10.55
N LEU A 386 12.37 10.21 -10.99
CA LEU A 386 12.66 11.05 -12.15
C LEU A 386 13.78 12.04 -11.88
N ASP A 387 13.72 12.72 -10.74
CA ASP A 387 14.71 13.74 -10.41
C ASP A 387 14.71 14.05 -8.91
N ASN A 388 15.79 14.70 -8.47
CA ASN A 388 15.82 15.50 -7.26
C ASN A 388 16.17 16.94 -7.65
N LEU A 389 15.21 17.86 -7.55
CA LEU A 389 15.39 19.27 -7.90
C LEU A 389 15.62 20.11 -6.64
N ASN A 390 16.74 20.80 -6.56
CA ASN A 390 16.94 21.81 -5.53
C ASN A 390 16.59 23.20 -6.08
N ILE A 391 15.52 23.80 -5.56
CA ILE A 391 15.02 25.13 -5.95
C ILE A 391 15.41 26.12 -4.85
N THR A 392 16.16 27.15 -5.20
CA THR A 392 16.55 28.23 -4.27
C THR A 392 16.57 29.56 -5.02
N GLY A 393 15.88 30.58 -4.50
CA GLY A 393 15.94 31.93 -5.05
C GLY A 393 15.52 32.05 -6.54
N GLY A 394 14.61 31.17 -6.99
CA GLY A 394 14.14 31.12 -8.38
C GLY A 394 15.07 30.39 -9.37
N GLN A 395 16.19 29.83 -8.89
CA GLN A 395 17.05 28.93 -9.66
C GLN A 395 16.82 27.48 -9.24
N PHE A 396 17.12 26.53 -10.14
CA PHE A 396 17.02 25.10 -9.85
C PHE A 396 18.32 24.34 -10.19
N LYS A 397 18.61 23.28 -9.44
CA LYS A 397 19.66 22.30 -9.75
C LYS A 397 19.03 20.90 -9.88
N SER A 398 19.23 20.25 -11.02
CA SER A 398 18.70 18.90 -11.32
C SER A 398 19.76 17.83 -11.11
N TYR A 399 19.47 16.87 -10.23
CA TYR A 399 20.37 15.75 -9.95
C TYR A 399 20.43 14.78 -11.14
N ARG A 400 19.35 14.67 -11.92
CA ARG A 400 19.35 13.90 -13.16
C ARG A 400 20.24 14.52 -14.22
N GLN A 401 20.19 15.84 -14.42
CA GLN A 401 21.05 16.53 -15.40
C GLN A 401 22.53 16.50 -15.00
N MET A 402 22.82 16.34 -13.71
CA MET A 402 24.17 16.19 -13.16
C MET A 402 24.65 14.72 -13.14
N ASP A 403 23.89 13.78 -13.70
CA ASP A 403 24.17 12.33 -13.68
C ASP A 403 24.34 11.73 -12.27
N ILE A 404 23.75 12.33 -11.23
CA ILE A 404 23.90 11.89 -9.84
C ILE A 404 23.07 10.63 -9.55
N LEU A 405 21.92 10.47 -10.23
CA LEU A 405 20.99 9.36 -9.97
C LEU A 405 21.42 8.02 -10.57
N GLU A 406 22.52 8.00 -11.35
CA GLU A 406 23.13 6.78 -11.88
C GLU A 406 24.42 6.45 -11.11
N GLU A 407 24.65 5.16 -10.81
CA GLU A 407 25.81 4.65 -10.02
C GLU A 407 27.20 4.90 -10.66
N LYS A 408 27.28 5.62 -11.78
CA LYS A 408 28.51 5.70 -12.61
C LYS A 408 29.59 6.65 -12.10
N LYS A 409 29.38 7.36 -10.99
CA LYS A 409 30.43 8.19 -10.38
C LYS A 409 30.48 8.00 -8.87
N ASP A 410 31.60 7.50 -8.39
CA ASP A 410 32.04 7.80 -7.03
C ASP A 410 32.09 9.32 -6.90
N TYR A 411 31.13 9.89 -6.17
CA TYR A 411 31.11 11.31 -5.83
C TYR A 411 32.19 11.55 -4.76
N VAL A 412 33.45 11.42 -5.17
CA VAL A 412 34.65 11.66 -4.38
C VAL A 412 35.54 12.64 -5.16
N SER A 413 35.05 13.86 -5.34
CA SER A 413 35.89 15.04 -5.19
C SER A 413 35.00 16.24 -4.91
N GLY A 414 35.12 16.83 -3.72
CA GLY A 414 34.38 18.04 -3.33
C GLY A 414 34.88 19.30 -4.02
N LYS A 415 35.42 19.21 -5.24
CA LYS A 415 35.92 20.36 -6.01
C LYS A 415 34.93 20.87 -7.08
N ASP A 416 34.06 20.01 -7.60
CA ASP A 416 33.20 20.37 -8.74
C ASP A 416 31.89 21.10 -8.35
N LEU A 417 31.73 21.46 -7.07
CA LEU A 417 30.53 22.16 -6.58
C LEU A 417 30.79 23.58 -6.07
N GLU A 418 32.04 24.01 -5.98
CA GLU A 418 32.42 25.38 -5.58
C GLU A 418 32.85 26.26 -6.76
N GLU A 419 33.13 25.70 -7.95
CA GLU A 419 33.71 26.49 -9.07
C GLU A 419 32.70 27.10 -10.08
N GLU A 420 31.39 26.89 -9.94
CA GLU A 420 30.39 27.59 -10.80
C GLU A 420 29.76 28.84 -10.16
N SER A 421 30.28 29.31 -9.01
CA SER A 421 29.93 30.65 -8.46
C SER A 421 30.92 31.76 -8.83
N GLU A 422 31.94 31.47 -9.64
CA GLU A 422 32.90 32.47 -10.13
C GLU A 422 33.02 32.45 -11.66
N MET A 423 31.98 32.89 -12.35
CA MET A 423 32.15 33.56 -13.63
C MET A 423 31.36 34.87 -13.60
N GLU A 424 31.95 35.85 -12.92
CA GLU A 424 31.67 37.29 -13.05
C GLU A 424 32.29 37.87 -14.34
N PRO A 425 31.94 39.10 -14.78
CA PRO A 425 30.93 40.03 -14.23
C PRO A 425 29.74 40.33 -15.15
#